data_AF-A0A931SGH0-F1
#
_entry.id   AF-A0A931SGH0-F1
#
_cell.length_a   1.000
_cell.length_b   1.000
_cell.length_c   1.000
_cell.angle_alpha   90.00
_cell.angle_beta   90.00
_cell.angle_gamma   90.00
#
_symmetry.space_group_name_H-M   'P 1'
#
loop_
_entity.id
_entity.type
_entity.pdbx_description
1 polymer ?
#
loop_
_entity_poly.entity_id
_entity_poly.type
_entity_poly.pdbx_seq_one_letter_code
_entity_poly.pdbx_strand_id
1 'polypeptide(L)'
;MNESLMDAKQIDEQSQATEEVEGVQNQDAPVFANFPVFMKLVVILLVLVFIPFLVITLAMTWNYTHAYQEALARANLDGASSQRINQEIQVLQHDLRIRLGFFLLVFGSFVTAGIWTASKFLVRPLSSLLSGIREIAQGKLGTKISIATNDEFALFADSFNRMSRRLELSRRRDRWVSRMKSELLTVAAHQLRTPLSGLKWVLRMILDGEMGTLQQKQAEFLEKGYQTNERMITLVNDLLSVARIEEGRFGYR
;
A
#
# COMPACT_ATOMS: atom_id res chain seq x y z
N MET A 1 18.02 -20.30 -25.67
CA MET A 1 16.59 -20.42 -26.09
C MET A 1 15.76 -21.38 -25.22
N ASN A 2 16.38 -22.25 -24.40
CA ASN A 2 15.66 -23.22 -23.57
C ASN A 2 15.35 -22.72 -22.13
N GLU A 3 16.13 -21.80 -21.58
CA GLU A 3 15.89 -21.22 -20.24
C GLU A 3 14.67 -20.29 -20.20
N SER A 4 14.41 -19.48 -21.23
CA SER A 4 13.29 -18.53 -21.21
C SER A 4 11.91 -19.19 -21.31
N LEU A 5 11.85 -20.43 -21.83
CA LEU A 5 10.63 -21.22 -21.90
C LEU A 5 10.34 -21.95 -20.57
N MET A 6 11.39 -22.27 -19.79
CA MET A 6 11.24 -22.81 -18.44
C MET A 6 10.67 -21.76 -17.48
N ASP A 7 11.16 -20.51 -17.56
CA ASP A 7 10.68 -19.41 -16.70
C ASP A 7 9.20 -19.08 -16.95
N ALA A 8 8.75 -19.09 -18.22
CA ALA A 8 7.36 -18.83 -18.55
C ALA A 8 6.41 -19.90 -18.00
N LYS A 9 6.85 -21.17 -18.00
CA LYS A 9 6.07 -22.30 -17.49
C LYS A 9 5.98 -22.30 -15.96
N GLN A 10 7.06 -21.91 -15.28
CA GLN A 10 7.08 -21.76 -13.82
C GLN A 10 6.18 -20.62 -13.32
N ILE A 11 6.06 -19.54 -14.10
CA ILE A 11 5.18 -18.41 -13.75
C ILE A 11 3.70 -18.81 -13.87
N ASP A 12 3.36 -19.63 -14.87
CA ASP A 12 1.98 -20.10 -15.09
C ASP A 12 1.55 -21.13 -14.03
N GLU A 13 2.43 -22.08 -13.67
CA GLU A 13 2.20 -23.03 -12.59
C GLU A 13 2.07 -22.36 -11.21
N GLN A 14 2.86 -21.30 -10.94
CA GLN A 14 2.69 -20.51 -9.72
C GLN A 14 1.41 -19.68 -9.71
N SER A 15 0.94 -19.21 -10.87
CA SER A 15 -0.32 -18.48 -10.99
C SER A 15 -1.52 -19.39 -10.70
N GLN A 16 -1.53 -20.60 -11.28
CA GLN A 16 -2.60 -21.59 -11.06
C GLN A 16 -2.63 -22.12 -9.62
N ALA A 17 -1.46 -22.34 -9.01
CA ALA A 17 -1.39 -22.72 -7.59
C ALA A 17 -1.83 -21.59 -6.63
N THR A 18 -1.84 -20.33 -7.08
CA THR A 18 -2.35 -19.21 -6.27
C THR A 18 -3.88 -19.08 -6.37
N GLU A 19 -4.47 -19.43 -7.53
CA GLU A 19 -5.93 -19.43 -7.72
C GLU A 19 -6.62 -20.60 -7.00
N GLU A 20 -5.98 -21.77 -6.87
CA GLU A 20 -6.53 -22.92 -6.14
C GLU A 20 -6.64 -22.70 -4.62
N VAL A 21 -5.89 -21.75 -4.06
CA VAL A 21 -5.90 -21.41 -2.63
C VAL A 21 -6.96 -20.34 -2.30
N GLU A 22 -7.45 -19.58 -3.27
CA GLU A 22 -8.45 -18.52 -3.07
C GLU A 22 -9.91 -19.03 -3.10
N GLY A 23 -10.14 -20.32 -3.39
CA GLY A 23 -11.47 -20.93 -3.54
C GLY A 23 -12.16 -21.40 -2.25
N VAL A 24 -11.54 -21.30 -1.07
CA VAL A 24 -12.14 -21.82 0.19
C VAL A 24 -12.01 -20.81 1.32
N GLN A 25 -12.80 -19.75 1.27
CA GLN A 25 -13.12 -18.96 2.48
C GLN A 25 -14.40 -18.14 2.27
N ASN A 26 -15.53 -18.83 2.10
CA ASN A 26 -16.83 -18.24 2.40
C ASN A 26 -17.53 -19.14 3.42
N GLN A 27 -17.42 -18.74 4.69
CA GLN A 27 -18.32 -19.19 5.74
C GLN A 27 -18.71 -17.96 6.56
N ASP A 28 -20.03 -17.80 6.70
CA ASP A 28 -20.75 -16.76 7.41
C ASP A 28 -20.24 -16.58 8.85
N ALA A 29 -19.15 -15.83 9.02
CA ALA A 29 -18.73 -15.36 10.33
C ALA A 29 -19.72 -14.26 10.77
N PRO A 30 -20.25 -14.29 12.01
CA PRO A 30 -21.17 -13.26 12.47
C PRO A 30 -20.51 -11.89 12.32
N VAL A 31 -21.29 -10.86 11.94
CA VAL A 31 -20.81 -9.49 11.66
C VAL A 31 -19.99 -8.88 12.82
N PHE A 32 -20.12 -9.42 14.03
CA PHE A 32 -19.36 -9.03 15.22
C PHE A 32 -18.02 -9.78 15.43
N ALA A 33 -17.69 -10.79 14.61
CA ALA A 33 -16.44 -11.55 14.69
C ALA A 33 -15.21 -10.73 14.26
N ASN A 34 -15.40 -9.73 13.39
CA ASN A 34 -14.35 -8.91 12.79
C ASN A 34 -14.17 -7.54 13.45
N PHE A 35 -14.46 -7.40 14.74
CA PHE A 35 -13.96 -6.23 15.46
C PHE A 35 -12.44 -6.37 15.61
N PRO A 36 -11.67 -5.30 15.28
CA PRO A 36 -10.23 -5.27 15.50
C PRO A 36 -9.91 -5.71 16.93
N VAL A 37 -8.83 -6.46 17.12
CA VAL A 37 -8.45 -6.98 18.45
C VAL A 37 -8.40 -5.87 19.50
N PHE A 38 -7.97 -4.67 19.12
CA PHE A 38 -8.02 -3.50 19.98
C PHE A 38 -9.44 -3.07 20.38
N MET A 39 -10.40 -3.05 19.45
CA MET A 39 -11.80 -2.75 19.76
C MET A 39 -12.35 -3.73 20.80
N LYS A 40 -12.04 -5.03 20.65
CA LYS A 40 -12.41 -6.04 21.66
C LYS A 40 -11.77 -5.73 23.02
N LEU A 41 -10.49 -5.36 23.06
CA LEU A 41 -9.80 -4.98 24.29
C LEU A 41 -10.39 -3.73 24.94
N VAL A 42 -10.74 -2.70 24.17
CA VAL A 42 -11.37 -1.49 24.68
C VAL A 42 -12.78 -1.76 25.19
N VAL A 43 -13.58 -2.51 24.45
CA VAL A 43 -14.94 -2.88 24.86
C VAL A 43 -14.91 -3.72 26.13
N ILE A 44 -13.99 -4.70 26.22
CA ILE A 44 -13.77 -5.49 27.43
C ILE A 44 -13.39 -4.57 28.60
N LEU A 45 -12.44 -3.65 28.42
CA LEU A 45 -12.03 -2.70 29.45
C LEU A 45 -13.19 -1.80 29.92
N LEU A 46 -13.97 -1.26 28.98
CA LEU A 46 -15.14 -0.41 29.26
C LEU A 46 -16.23 -1.16 30.03
N VAL A 47 -16.57 -2.37 29.56
CA VAL A 47 -17.69 -3.16 30.10
C VAL A 47 -17.35 -3.83 31.41
N LEU A 48 -16.15 -4.38 31.58
CA LEU A 48 -15.76 -5.09 32.80
C LEU A 48 -15.34 -4.17 33.94
N VAL A 49 -14.87 -2.95 33.64
CA VAL A 49 -14.26 -2.12 34.67
C VAL A 49 -14.90 -0.75 34.80
N PHE A 50 -15.05 -0.02 33.70
CA PHE A 50 -15.56 1.35 33.78
C PHE A 50 -17.05 1.41 34.10
N ILE A 51 -17.88 0.63 33.40
CA ILE A 51 -19.34 0.63 33.60
C ILE A 51 -19.73 0.18 35.02
N PRO A 52 -19.22 -0.95 35.57
CA PRO A 52 -19.56 -1.37 36.93
C PRO A 52 -19.13 -0.33 37.97
N PHE A 53 -17.94 0.24 37.80
CA PHE A 53 -17.43 1.28 38.70
C PHE A 53 -18.30 2.55 38.66
N LEU A 54 -18.72 2.97 37.47
CA LEU A 54 -19.64 4.09 37.29
C LEU A 54 -20.99 3.81 37.97
N VAL A 55 -21.55 2.62 37.75
CA VAL A 55 -22.83 2.21 38.35
C VAL A 55 -22.73 2.16 39.87
N ILE A 56 -21.67 1.58 40.44
CA ILE A 56 -21.44 1.55 41.90
C ILE A 56 -21.32 2.97 42.45
N THR A 57 -20.60 3.86 41.76
CA THR A 57 -20.44 5.25 42.18
C THR A 57 -21.77 5.99 42.18
N LEU A 58 -22.60 5.80 41.15
CA LEU A 58 -23.93 6.39 41.06
C LEU A 58 -24.88 5.84 42.12
N ALA A 59 -24.93 4.51 42.30
CA ALA A 59 -25.76 3.86 43.31
C ALA A 59 -25.40 4.29 44.73
N MET A 60 -24.09 4.41 45.02
CA MET A 60 -23.60 4.93 46.29
C MET A 60 -23.99 6.39 46.52
N THR A 61 -23.88 7.23 45.48
CA THR A 61 -24.27 8.65 45.57
C THR A 61 -25.78 8.79 45.82
N TRP A 62 -26.59 7.95 45.16
CA TRP A 62 -28.03 7.88 45.40
C TRP A 62 -28.35 7.47 46.84
N ASN A 63 -27.75 6.39 47.33
CA ASN A 63 -27.91 5.91 48.70
C ASN A 63 -27.51 6.97 49.74
N TYR A 64 -26.40 7.65 49.50
CA TYR A 64 -25.91 8.72 50.36
C TYR A 64 -26.87 9.92 50.40
N THR A 65 -27.46 10.28 49.26
CA THR A 65 -28.40 11.41 49.18
C THR A 65 -29.69 11.10 49.94
N HIS A 66 -30.19 9.86 49.85
CA HIS A 66 -31.34 9.41 50.64
C HIS A 66 -31.08 9.42 52.14
N ALA A 67 -29.94 8.87 52.58
CA ALA A 67 -29.55 8.89 53.99
C ALA A 67 -29.43 10.33 54.53
N TYR A 68 -28.92 11.25 53.72
CA TYR A 68 -28.82 12.67 54.06
C TYR A 68 -30.21 13.33 54.22
N GLN A 69 -31.15 13.03 53.31
CA GLN A 69 -32.52 13.56 53.40
C GLN A 69 -33.26 13.02 54.63
N GLU A 70 -33.10 11.75 54.99
CA GLU A 70 -33.70 11.17 56.19
C GLU A 70 -33.12 11.76 57.48
N ALA A 71 -31.81 12.00 57.53
CA ALA A 71 -31.16 12.65 58.66
C ALA A 71 -31.69 14.08 58.88
N LEU A 72 -31.83 14.86 57.80
CA LEU A 72 -32.43 16.20 57.87
C LEU A 72 -33.89 16.18 58.29
N ALA A 73 -34.69 15.23 57.81
CA ALA A 73 -36.08 15.10 58.19
C ALA A 73 -36.24 14.80 59.69
N ARG A 74 -35.42 13.91 60.25
CA ARG A 74 -35.40 13.61 61.69
C ARG A 74 -34.95 14.82 62.52
N ALA A 75 -33.88 15.49 62.09
CA ALA A 75 -33.37 16.68 62.77
C ALA A 75 -34.40 17.82 62.82
N ASN A 76 -35.21 17.98 61.76
CA ASN A 76 -36.29 18.96 61.69
C ASN A 76 -37.51 18.59 62.56
N LEU A 77 -37.76 17.30 62.76
CA LEU A 77 -38.83 16.79 63.66
C LEU A 77 -38.44 16.89 65.14
N ASP A 78 -37.18 16.62 65.48
CA ASP A 78 -36.68 16.58 66.87
C ASP A 78 -36.20 17.94 67.40
N GLY A 79 -36.29 19.02 66.61
CA GLY A 79 -35.78 20.34 66.99
C GLY A 79 -34.27 20.35 67.25
N ALA A 80 -33.51 19.55 66.49
CA ALA A 80 -32.08 19.38 66.69
C ALA A 80 -31.35 20.73 66.58
N SER A 81 -30.41 20.99 67.48
CA SER A 81 -29.62 22.23 67.45
C SER A 81 -28.86 22.32 66.13
N SER A 82 -28.82 23.51 65.54
CA SER A 82 -28.10 23.79 64.28
C SER A 82 -26.64 23.31 64.29
N GLN A 83 -26.02 23.21 65.48
CA GLN A 83 -24.69 22.66 65.66
C GLN A 83 -24.58 21.15 65.36
N ARG A 84 -25.56 20.33 65.77
CA ARG A 84 -25.54 18.88 65.49
C ARG A 84 -25.74 18.60 63.99
N ILE A 85 -26.67 19.34 63.38
CA ILE A 85 -26.93 19.28 61.94
C ILE A 85 -25.67 19.66 61.15
N ASN A 86 -24.98 20.74 61.54
CA ASN A 86 -23.74 21.16 60.87
C ASN A 86 -22.59 20.14 61.02
N GLN A 87 -22.50 19.43 62.15
CA GLN A 87 -21.51 18.36 62.34
C GLN A 87 -21.79 17.15 61.44
N GLU A 88 -23.05 16.71 61.34
CA GLU A 88 -23.43 15.61 60.44
C GLU A 88 -23.18 15.96 58.98
N ILE A 89 -23.51 17.18 58.55
CA ILE A 89 -23.24 17.68 57.19
C ILE A 89 -21.74 17.69 56.90
N GLN A 90 -20.89 18.07 57.85
CA GLN A 90 -19.43 18.11 57.66
C GLN A 90 -18.82 16.71 57.46
N VAL A 91 -19.22 15.73 58.27
CA VAL A 91 -18.76 14.33 58.13
C VAL A 91 -19.15 13.78 56.76
N LEU A 92 -20.39 14.06 56.35
CA LEU A 92 -20.94 13.68 55.06
C LEU A 92 -20.12 14.33 53.92
N GLN A 93 -19.90 15.65 53.95
CA GLN A 93 -19.08 16.34 52.93
C GLN A 93 -17.63 15.82 52.85
N HIS A 94 -17.03 15.44 53.98
CA HIS A 94 -15.69 14.87 54.02
C HIS A 94 -15.61 13.52 53.30
N ASP A 95 -16.58 12.63 53.57
CA ASP A 95 -16.67 11.31 52.92
C ASP A 95 -16.88 11.44 51.41
N LEU A 96 -17.76 12.35 50.97
CA LEU A 96 -17.98 12.62 49.54
C LEU A 96 -16.69 13.04 48.81
N ARG A 97 -15.87 13.90 49.43
CA ARG A 97 -14.60 14.37 48.85
C ARG A 97 -13.57 13.25 48.70
N ILE A 98 -13.42 12.39 49.71
CA ILE A 98 -12.51 11.25 49.65
C ILE A 98 -12.91 10.30 48.51
N ARG A 99 -14.21 9.99 48.42
CA ARG A 99 -14.74 9.11 47.37
C ARG A 99 -14.56 9.70 45.97
N LEU A 100 -14.84 10.99 45.80
CA LEU A 100 -14.63 11.68 44.53
C LEU A 100 -13.14 11.67 44.12
N GLY A 101 -12.23 11.92 45.08
CA GLY A 101 -10.79 11.84 44.85
C GLY A 101 -10.34 10.45 44.39
N PHE A 102 -10.84 9.40 45.04
CA PHE A 102 -10.56 8.02 44.64
C PHE A 102 -11.10 7.70 43.24
N PHE A 103 -12.33 8.13 42.93
CA PHE A 103 -12.93 7.98 41.60
C PHE A 103 -12.06 8.63 40.52
N LEU A 104 -11.63 9.88 40.72
CA LEU A 104 -10.79 10.60 39.76
C LEU A 104 -9.43 9.93 39.57
N LEU A 105 -8.84 9.39 40.63
CA LEU A 105 -7.59 8.63 40.53
C LEU A 105 -7.73 7.37 39.70
N VAL A 106 -8.74 6.55 39.99
CA VAL A 106 -9.04 5.32 39.23
C VAL A 106 -9.32 5.69 37.77
N PHE A 107 -10.19 6.68 37.54
CA PHE A 107 -10.54 7.14 36.21
C PHE A 107 -9.31 7.63 35.42
N GLY A 108 -8.45 8.45 36.04
CA GLY A 108 -7.21 8.91 35.42
C GLY A 108 -6.26 7.77 35.05
N SER A 109 -6.17 6.75 35.91
CA SER A 109 -5.41 5.53 35.60
C SER A 109 -5.98 4.77 34.40
N PHE A 110 -7.31 4.72 34.25
CA PHE A 110 -7.95 4.10 33.09
C PHE A 110 -7.70 4.88 31.80
N VAL A 111 -7.78 6.21 31.85
CA VAL A 111 -7.52 7.07 30.69
C VAL A 111 -6.08 6.89 30.21
N THR A 112 -5.11 6.90 31.11
CA THR A 112 -3.69 6.70 30.75
C THR A 112 -3.42 5.30 30.18
N ALA A 113 -3.98 4.25 30.78
CA ALA A 113 -3.92 2.89 30.25
C ALA A 113 -4.57 2.76 28.86
N GLY A 114 -5.70 3.43 28.64
CA GLY A 114 -6.39 3.49 27.35
C GLY A 114 -5.53 4.13 26.26
N ILE A 115 -4.92 5.29 26.55
CA ILE A 115 -4.01 5.99 25.62
C ILE A 115 -2.79 5.11 25.29
N TRP A 116 -2.17 4.48 26.29
CA TRP A 116 -1.02 3.60 26.09
C TRP A 116 -1.38 2.39 25.22
N THR A 117 -2.53 1.77 25.48
CA THR A 117 -3.05 0.65 24.69
C THR A 117 -3.35 1.08 23.26
N ALA A 118 -4.02 2.21 23.05
CA ALA A 118 -4.34 2.72 21.71
C ALA A 118 -3.07 3.05 20.91
N SER A 119 -2.08 3.66 21.55
CA SER A 119 -0.78 3.95 20.94
C SER A 119 -0.09 2.67 20.45
N LYS A 120 -0.08 1.63 21.30
CA LYS A 120 0.58 0.36 20.99
C LYS A 120 -0.12 -0.44 19.90
N PHE A 121 -1.46 -0.48 19.91
CA PHE A 121 -2.24 -1.39 19.07
C PHE A 121 -2.93 -0.74 17.86
N LEU A 122 -2.99 0.60 17.75
CA LEU A 122 -3.44 1.27 16.51
C LEU A 122 -2.36 2.16 15.90
N VAL A 123 -1.82 3.09 16.71
CA VAL A 123 -1.01 4.18 16.16
C VAL A 123 0.29 3.66 15.57
N ARG A 124 0.97 2.74 16.27
CA ARG A 124 2.23 2.14 15.78
C ARG A 124 2.07 1.31 14.50
N PRO A 125 1.13 0.33 14.41
CA PRO A 125 0.86 -0.38 13.16
C PRO A 125 0.51 0.56 12.00
N LEU A 126 -0.36 1.55 12.24
CA LEU A 126 -0.77 2.51 11.23
C LEU A 126 0.39 3.37 10.73
N SER A 127 1.23 3.87 11.64
CA SER A 127 2.42 4.65 11.26
C SER A 127 3.41 3.83 10.44
N SER A 128 3.56 2.54 10.75
CA SER A 128 4.44 1.62 10.01
C SER A 128 3.91 1.31 8.60
N LEU A 129 2.59 1.23 8.45
CA LEU A 129 1.94 1.12 7.14
C LEU A 129 2.17 2.37 6.30
N LEU A 130 1.90 3.55 6.88
CA LEU A 130 2.04 4.82 6.18
C LEU A 130 3.47 5.09 5.73
N SER A 131 4.48 4.75 6.55
CA SER A 131 5.88 4.89 6.15
C SER A 131 6.23 3.95 4.99
N GLY A 132 5.82 2.68 5.06
CA GLY A 132 6.07 1.72 3.99
C GLY A 132 5.37 2.08 2.67
N ILE A 133 4.12 2.57 2.74
CA ILE A 133 3.40 3.08 1.57
C ILE A 133 4.15 4.26 0.95
N ARG A 134 4.63 5.20 1.77
CA ARG A 134 5.39 6.37 1.30
C ARG A 134 6.69 5.98 0.62
N GLU A 135 7.41 4.99 1.12
CA GLU A 135 8.63 4.49 0.48
C GLU A 135 8.36 3.92 -0.92
N ILE A 136 7.31 3.11 -1.06
CA ILE A 136 6.92 2.54 -2.35
C ILE A 136 6.44 3.64 -3.32
N ALA A 137 5.69 4.61 -2.83
CA ALA A 137 5.27 5.78 -3.61
C ALA A 137 6.46 6.61 -4.12
N GLN A 138 7.57 6.65 -3.37
CA GLN A 138 8.83 7.27 -3.79
C GLN A 138 9.66 6.40 -4.75
N GLY A 139 9.15 5.24 -5.16
CA GLY A 139 9.81 4.36 -6.13
C GLY A 139 10.74 3.32 -5.51
N LYS A 140 10.86 3.25 -4.18
CA LYS A 140 11.58 2.18 -3.48
C LYS A 140 10.72 0.91 -3.43
N LEU A 141 10.53 0.30 -4.59
CA LEU A 141 9.85 -0.99 -4.69
C LEU A 141 10.70 -2.07 -4.02
N GLY A 142 10.03 -3.01 -3.34
CA GLY A 142 10.70 -4.09 -2.59
C GLY A 142 10.82 -3.86 -1.08
N THR A 143 10.51 -2.65 -0.57
CA THR A 143 10.32 -2.42 0.88
C THR A 143 9.20 -3.34 1.37
N LYS A 144 9.50 -4.13 2.42
CA LYS A 144 8.52 -4.97 3.10
C LYS A 144 7.99 -4.27 4.35
N ILE A 145 6.67 -4.14 4.43
CA ILE A 145 6.02 -3.71 5.66
C ILE A 145 5.86 -4.94 6.54
N SER A 146 6.48 -4.94 7.72
CA SER A 146 6.35 -6.03 8.69
C SER A 146 5.55 -5.54 9.89
N ILE A 147 4.39 -6.16 10.13
CA ILE A 147 3.56 -5.92 11.29
C ILE A 147 3.57 -7.19 12.14
N ALA A 148 3.99 -7.07 13.39
CA ALA A 148 4.17 -8.21 14.29
C ALA A 148 2.84 -8.69 14.93
N THR A 149 1.74 -8.00 14.68
CA THR A 149 0.40 -8.38 15.14
C THR A 149 -0.16 -9.52 14.27
N ASN A 150 -1.15 -10.26 14.75
CA ASN A 150 -1.83 -11.32 13.99
C ASN A 150 -3.30 -10.94 13.75
N ASP A 151 -3.51 -9.76 13.17
CA ASP A 151 -4.81 -9.12 13.00
C ASP A 151 -4.97 -8.55 11.58
N GLU A 152 -6.00 -7.71 11.37
CA GLU A 152 -6.33 -7.12 10.08
C GLU A 152 -5.19 -6.25 9.53
N PHE A 153 -4.36 -5.65 10.40
CA PHE A 153 -3.20 -4.88 9.95
C PHE A 153 -2.15 -5.80 9.32
N ALA A 154 -1.93 -6.98 9.89
CA ALA A 154 -1.00 -7.97 9.33
C ALA A 154 -1.46 -8.48 7.97
N LEU A 155 -2.76 -8.80 7.84
CA LEU A 155 -3.37 -9.18 6.57
C LEU A 155 -3.24 -8.07 5.52
N PHE A 156 -3.48 -6.82 5.92
CA PHE A 156 -3.31 -5.66 5.03
C PHE A 156 -1.84 -5.49 4.61
N ALA A 157 -0.89 -5.57 5.54
CA ALA A 157 0.53 -5.45 5.26
C ALA A 157 1.00 -6.54 4.27
N ASP A 158 0.55 -7.77 4.46
CA ASP A 158 0.87 -8.88 3.56
C ASP A 158 0.27 -8.70 2.16
N SER A 159 -1.01 -8.31 2.08
CA SER A 159 -1.67 -7.99 0.81
C SER A 159 -0.98 -6.85 0.06
N PHE A 160 -0.58 -5.81 0.79
CA PHE A 160 0.15 -4.68 0.24
C PHE A 160 1.58 -5.07 -0.21
N ASN A 161 2.27 -5.91 0.55
CA ASN A 161 3.59 -6.45 0.18
C ASN A 161 3.52 -7.28 -1.11
N ARG A 162 2.46 -8.10 -1.28
CA ARG A 162 2.22 -8.84 -2.53
C ARG A 162 2.05 -7.91 -3.71
N MET A 163 1.23 -6.86 -3.58
CA MET A 163 1.04 -5.85 -4.62
C MET A 163 2.36 -5.15 -4.97
N SER A 164 3.13 -4.72 -3.97
CA SER A 164 4.44 -4.08 -4.16
C SER A 164 5.40 -4.99 -4.93
N ARG A 165 5.45 -6.28 -4.59
CA ARG A 165 6.26 -7.27 -5.30
C ARG A 165 5.81 -7.45 -6.75
N ARG A 166 4.50 -7.57 -7.01
CA ARG A 166 3.95 -7.68 -8.38
C ARG A 166 4.32 -6.44 -9.21
N LEU A 167 4.25 -5.25 -8.62
CA LEU A 167 4.66 -4.01 -9.28
C LEU A 167 6.17 -3.99 -9.59
N GLU A 168 7.01 -4.44 -8.66
CA GLU A 168 8.46 -4.54 -8.88
C GLU A 168 8.78 -5.49 -10.04
N LEU A 169 8.17 -6.68 -10.04
CA LEU A 169 8.34 -7.67 -11.10
C LEU A 169 7.86 -7.14 -12.45
N SER A 170 6.70 -6.49 -12.50
CA SER A 170 6.21 -5.88 -13.75
C SER A 170 7.18 -4.83 -14.26
N ARG A 171 7.66 -3.91 -13.42
CA ARG A 171 8.64 -2.90 -13.85
C ARG A 171 9.95 -3.52 -14.34
N ARG A 172 10.42 -4.60 -13.71
CA ARG A 172 11.63 -5.32 -14.15
C ARG A 172 11.40 -5.96 -15.52
N ARG A 173 10.24 -6.59 -15.73
CA ARG A 173 9.84 -7.18 -17.01
C ARG A 173 9.74 -6.12 -18.10
N ASP A 174 9.07 -5.00 -17.85
CA ASP A 174 8.90 -3.93 -18.83
C ASP A 174 10.24 -3.34 -19.26
N ARG A 175 11.16 -3.12 -18.30
CA ARG A 175 12.54 -2.70 -18.61
C ARG A 175 13.32 -3.74 -19.40
N TRP A 176 13.13 -5.02 -19.10
CA TRP A 176 13.79 -6.10 -19.83
C TRP A 176 13.29 -6.17 -21.28
N VAL A 177 11.96 -6.16 -21.48
CA VAL A 177 11.33 -6.14 -22.81
C VAL A 177 11.79 -4.92 -23.61
N SER A 178 11.79 -3.73 -22.99
CA SER A 178 12.27 -2.50 -23.63
C SER A 178 13.73 -2.61 -24.10
N ARG A 179 14.63 -3.14 -23.26
CA ARG A 179 16.03 -3.37 -23.66
C ARG A 179 16.17 -4.38 -24.81
N MET A 180 15.43 -5.49 -24.75
CA MET A 180 15.44 -6.50 -25.81
C MET A 180 14.91 -5.95 -27.14
N LYS A 181 13.85 -5.14 -27.10
CA LYS A 181 13.32 -4.43 -28.28
C LYS A 181 14.41 -3.55 -28.91
N SER A 182 15.10 -2.73 -28.12
CA SER A 182 16.15 -1.84 -28.62
C SER A 182 17.38 -2.58 -29.17
N GLU A 183 17.79 -3.66 -28.50
CA GLU A 183 18.89 -4.50 -28.97
C GLU A 183 18.55 -5.16 -30.30
N LEU A 184 17.35 -5.74 -30.41
CA LEU A 184 16.85 -6.34 -31.65
C LEU A 184 16.81 -5.32 -32.79
N LEU A 185 16.28 -4.12 -32.55
CA LEU A 185 16.21 -3.06 -33.56
C LEU A 185 17.62 -2.63 -34.02
N THR A 186 18.57 -2.51 -33.08
CA THR A 186 19.96 -2.14 -33.41
C THR A 186 20.63 -3.20 -34.28
N VAL A 187 20.49 -4.48 -33.92
CA VAL A 187 21.07 -5.60 -34.68
C VAL A 187 20.41 -5.72 -36.05
N ALA A 188 19.08 -5.66 -36.13
CA ALA A 188 18.35 -5.74 -37.39
C ALA A 188 18.72 -4.60 -38.35
N ALA A 189 18.81 -3.35 -37.84
CA ALA A 189 19.20 -2.21 -38.67
C ALA A 189 20.62 -2.36 -39.23
N HIS A 190 21.57 -2.85 -38.43
CA HIS A 190 22.93 -3.11 -38.89
C HIS A 190 22.96 -4.18 -39.98
N GLN A 191 22.26 -5.29 -39.77
CA GLN A 191 22.17 -6.40 -40.72
C GLN A 191 21.44 -6.03 -42.01
N LEU A 192 20.50 -5.07 -41.97
CA LEU A 192 19.82 -4.56 -43.17
C LEU A 192 20.66 -3.52 -43.93
N ARG A 193 21.45 -2.70 -43.23
CA ARG A 193 22.29 -1.66 -43.88
C ARG A 193 23.30 -2.28 -44.84
N THR A 194 23.95 -3.37 -44.46
CA THR A 194 24.97 -4.04 -45.29
C THR A 194 24.42 -4.51 -46.65
N PRO A 195 23.36 -5.33 -46.75
CA PRO A 195 22.81 -5.77 -48.03
C PRO A 195 22.21 -4.61 -48.84
N LEU A 196 21.58 -3.61 -48.19
CA LEU A 196 21.09 -2.41 -48.90
C LEU A 196 22.23 -1.56 -49.47
N SER A 197 23.37 -1.46 -48.77
CA SER A 197 24.55 -0.76 -49.27
C SER A 197 25.17 -1.52 -50.45
N GLY A 198 25.20 -2.85 -50.39
CA GLY A 198 25.62 -3.70 -51.50
C GLY A 198 24.70 -3.52 -52.72
N LEU A 199 23.38 -3.54 -52.51
CA LEU A 199 22.41 -3.32 -53.58
C LEU A 199 22.53 -1.92 -54.19
N LYS A 200 22.76 -0.88 -53.36
CA LYS A 200 23.02 0.49 -53.82
C LYS A 200 24.21 0.52 -54.77
N TRP A 201 25.31 -0.15 -54.37
CA TRP A 201 26.54 -0.20 -55.15
C TRP A 201 26.32 -0.90 -56.50
N VAL A 202 25.67 -2.07 -56.50
CA VAL A 202 25.35 -2.80 -57.73
C VAL A 202 24.46 -1.97 -58.66
N LEU A 203 23.41 -1.35 -58.15
CA LEU A 203 22.52 -0.50 -58.95
C LEU A 203 23.26 0.69 -59.55
N ARG A 204 24.14 1.34 -58.77
CA ARG A 204 24.95 2.46 -59.23
C ARG A 204 25.95 2.04 -60.31
N MET A 205 26.66 0.92 -60.14
CA MET A 205 27.58 0.37 -61.15
C MET A 205 26.89 0.11 -62.50
N ILE A 206 25.65 -0.41 -62.49
CA ILE A 206 24.87 -0.62 -63.71
C ILE A 206 24.45 0.72 -64.32
N LEU A 207 23.97 1.68 -63.51
CA LEU A 207 23.53 3.00 -63.96
C LEU A 207 24.68 3.86 -64.51
N ASP A 208 25.89 3.72 -63.97
CA ASP A 208 27.11 4.40 -64.40
C ASP A 208 27.69 3.80 -65.70
N GLY A 209 27.09 2.72 -66.22
CA GLY A 209 27.44 2.10 -67.50
C GLY A 209 28.60 1.10 -67.42
N GLU A 210 29.10 0.77 -66.23
CA GLU A 210 30.22 -0.17 -66.05
C GLU A 210 29.86 -1.61 -66.46
N MET A 211 28.56 -1.93 -66.55
CA MET A 211 28.03 -3.23 -66.98
C MET A 211 27.52 -3.24 -68.43
N GLY A 212 27.80 -2.19 -69.20
CA GLY A 212 27.38 -2.02 -70.60
C GLY A 212 26.29 -0.96 -70.80
N THR A 213 25.85 -0.78 -72.05
CA THR A 213 24.87 0.24 -72.41
C THR A 213 23.45 -0.18 -72.08
N LEU A 214 22.69 0.71 -71.44
CA LEU A 214 21.29 0.49 -71.08
C LEU A 214 20.35 1.06 -72.14
N GLN A 215 19.27 0.33 -72.44
CA GLN A 215 18.14 0.92 -73.15
C GLN A 215 17.41 1.92 -72.24
N GLN A 216 16.79 2.93 -72.83
CA GLN A 216 16.14 4.03 -72.08
C GLN A 216 15.14 3.53 -71.02
N LYS A 217 14.30 2.54 -71.37
CA LYS A 217 13.36 1.95 -70.40
C LYS A 217 14.05 1.18 -69.26
N GLN A 218 15.17 0.50 -69.54
CA GLN A 218 15.94 -0.24 -68.51
C GLN A 218 16.57 0.72 -67.51
N ALA A 219 17.16 1.82 -68.01
CA ALA A 219 17.71 2.88 -67.16
C ALA A 219 16.65 3.50 -66.26
N GLU A 220 15.45 3.77 -66.78
CA GLU A 220 14.34 4.33 -66.01
C GLU A 220 13.89 3.40 -64.85
N PHE A 221 13.79 2.09 -65.10
CA PHE A 221 13.46 1.11 -64.05
C PHE A 221 14.57 0.96 -63.00
N LEU A 222 15.84 0.94 -63.43
CA LEU A 222 16.99 0.84 -62.52
C LEU A 222 17.12 2.08 -61.64
N GLU A 223 16.90 3.28 -62.20
CA GLU A 223 16.89 4.54 -61.45
C GLU A 223 15.79 4.52 -60.38
N LYS A 224 14.59 4.04 -60.73
CA LYS A 224 13.50 3.86 -59.75
C LYS A 224 13.87 2.85 -58.65
N GLY A 225 14.54 1.76 -59.01
CA GLY A 225 15.09 0.78 -58.05
C GLY A 225 16.12 1.39 -57.13
N TYR A 226 17.05 2.19 -57.67
CA TYR A 226 18.08 2.90 -56.92
C TYR A 226 17.47 3.88 -55.92
N GLN A 227 16.52 4.72 -56.36
CA GLN A 227 15.81 5.65 -55.49
C GLN A 227 15.01 4.94 -54.39
N THR A 228 14.43 3.78 -54.69
CA THR A 228 13.71 2.96 -53.69
C THR A 228 14.67 2.40 -52.65
N ASN A 229 15.84 1.88 -53.07
CA ASN A 229 16.86 1.39 -52.16
C ASN A 229 17.43 2.50 -51.26
N GLU A 230 17.64 3.70 -51.80
CA GLU A 230 18.02 4.88 -51.00
C GLU A 230 16.97 5.21 -49.93
N ARG A 231 15.67 5.19 -50.29
CA ARG A 231 14.59 5.37 -49.31
C ARG A 231 14.62 4.30 -48.23
N MET A 232 14.89 3.03 -48.57
CA MET A 232 15.02 1.96 -47.58
C MET A 232 16.19 2.20 -46.62
N ILE A 233 17.35 2.64 -47.12
CA ILE A 233 18.51 2.98 -46.29
C ILE A 233 18.14 4.11 -45.30
N THR A 234 17.47 5.15 -45.77
CA THR A 234 16.99 6.25 -44.92
C THR A 234 16.03 5.74 -43.86
N LEU A 235 15.03 4.93 -44.22
CA LEU A 235 14.05 4.37 -43.27
C LEU A 235 14.71 3.51 -42.18
N VAL A 236 15.72 2.70 -42.54
CA VAL A 236 16.49 1.91 -41.57
C VAL A 236 17.25 2.82 -40.60
N ASN A 237 17.81 3.92 -41.09
CA ASN A 237 18.50 4.90 -40.24
C ASN A 237 17.52 5.67 -39.33
N ASP A 238 16.34 6.02 -39.82
CA ASP A 238 15.29 6.69 -39.05
C ASP A 238 14.75 5.77 -37.94
N LEU A 239 14.51 4.49 -38.25
CA LEU A 239 14.11 3.48 -37.26
C LEU A 239 15.13 3.35 -36.13
N LEU A 240 16.42 3.31 -36.46
CA LEU A 240 17.50 3.27 -35.47
C LEU A 240 17.53 4.54 -34.61
N SER A 241 17.25 5.69 -35.21
CA SER A 241 17.19 6.97 -34.51
C SER A 241 16.05 6.98 -33.50
N VAL A 242 14.85 6.53 -33.88
CA VAL A 242 13.71 6.38 -32.98
C VAL A 242 14.03 5.43 -31.82
N ALA A 243 14.63 4.28 -32.10
CA ALA A 243 15.01 3.31 -31.07
C ALA A 243 15.96 3.92 -30.01
N ARG A 244 16.89 4.79 -30.43
CA ARG A 244 17.81 5.50 -29.51
C ARG A 244 17.11 6.61 -28.71
N ILE A 245 16.05 7.23 -29.25
CA ILE A 245 15.21 8.23 -28.55
C ILE A 245 14.44 7.56 -27.42
N GLU A 246 13.79 6.41 -27.71
CA GLU A 246 13.00 5.67 -26.72
C GLU A 246 13.84 5.25 -25.48
N GLU A 247 15.15 5.01 -25.64
CA GLU A 247 16.06 4.68 -24.53
C GLU A 247 16.52 5.88 -23.69
N GLY A 248 16.13 7.11 -24.04
CA GLY A 248 16.64 8.32 -23.38
C GLY A 248 18.13 8.59 -23.64
N ARG A 249 18.71 7.99 -24.69
CA ARG A 249 20.14 8.13 -25.05
C ARG A 249 20.46 9.33 -25.95
N PHE A 250 19.50 10.22 -26.20
CA PHE A 250 19.77 11.47 -26.90
C PHE A 250 20.33 12.53 -25.94
N GLY A 251 21.65 12.52 -25.78
CA GLY A 251 22.37 13.70 -25.34
C GLY A 251 22.42 14.70 -26.48
N TYR A 252 21.77 15.86 -26.31
CA TYR A 252 22.13 17.05 -27.08
C TYR A 252 23.61 17.35 -26.82
N ARG A 253 24.40 17.39 -27.90
CA ARG A 253 25.70 18.03 -27.91
C ARG A 253 25.52 19.49 -28.27
#